data_AF-A0A0G0DVB3-F1
#
_entry.id   AF-A0A0G0DVB3-F1
#
_cell.length_a   1.000
_cell.length_b   1.000
_cell.length_c   1.000
_cell.angle_alpha   90.00
_cell.angle_beta   90.00
_cell.angle_gamma   90.00
#
_symmetry.space_group_name_H-M   'P 1'
#
loop_
_entity.id
_entity.type
_entity.pdbx_description
1 polymer ?
#
loop_
_entity_poly.entity_id
_entity_poly.type
_entity_poly.pdbx_seq_one_letter_code
_entity_poly.pdbx_strand_id
1 'polypeptide(L)'
;MNIAFIAFYLMFLVGCFVASIFIIYHITRYSINKKSSTIMLALFVSVLLILLLINFSIFTNLDLDKSFNFISNLDIGSSSF
;
A
#
# COMPACT_ATOMS: atom_id res chain seq x y z
N MET A 1 -20.00 -1.72 -1.62
CA MET A 1 -18.64 -1.60 -1.05
C MET A 1 -18.60 -2.26 0.33
N ASN A 2 -17.92 -3.41 0.45
CA ASN A 2 -17.94 -4.23 1.67
C ASN A 2 -17.03 -3.61 2.75
N ILE A 3 -17.59 -3.23 3.91
CA ILE A 3 -16.90 -2.48 4.99
C ILE A 3 -15.63 -3.19 5.49
N ALA A 4 -15.61 -4.52 5.48
CA ALA A 4 -14.46 -5.32 5.89
C ALA A 4 -13.22 -5.10 4.99
N PHE A 5 -13.41 -4.95 3.68
CA PHE A 5 -12.30 -4.73 2.75
C PHE A 5 -11.71 -3.33 2.87
N ILE A 6 -12.56 -2.32 3.07
CA ILE A 6 -12.13 -0.95 3.36
C ILE A 6 -11.29 -0.94 4.64
N ALA A 7 -11.76 -1.63 5.68
CA ALA A 7 -11.05 -1.71 6.96
C ALA A 7 -9.69 -2.42 6.83
N PHE A 8 -9.62 -3.53 6.08
CA PHE A 8 -8.37 -4.24 5.82
C PHE A 8 -7.36 -3.36 5.06
N TYR A 9 -7.81 -2.68 4.02
CA TYR A 9 -6.97 -1.78 3.23
C TYR A 9 -6.49 -0.58 4.05
N LEU A 10 -7.34 0.01 4.89
CA LEU A 10 -6.95 1.05 5.84
C LEU A 10 -5.89 0.56 6.83
N MET A 11 -6.04 -0.66 7.38
CA MET A 11 -5.03 -1.25 8.26
C MET A 11 -3.69 -1.42 7.55
N PHE A 12 -3.70 -1.88 6.30
CA PHE A 12 -2.50 -2.01 5.49
C PHE A 12 -1.84 -0.64 5.24
N LEU A 13 -2.62 0.38 4.89
CA LEU A 13 -2.13 1.74 4.65
C LEU A 13 -1.49 2.34 5.92
N VAL A 14 -2.11 2.13 7.08
CA VAL A 14 -1.54 2.51 8.38
C VAL A 14 -0.22 1.78 8.64
N GLY A 15 -0.15 0.48 8.34
CA GLY A 15 1.08 -0.31 8.45
C GLY A 15 2.23 0.25 7.59
N CYS A 16 1.94 0.57 6.32
CA CYS A 16 2.90 1.23 5.43
C CYS A 16 3.36 2.58 5.98
N PHE A 17 2.46 3.36 6.58
CA PHE A 17 2.79 4.66 7.16
C PHE A 17 3.76 4.52 8.34
N VAL A 18 3.49 3.58 9.25
CA VAL A 18 4.36 3.29 10.41
C VAL A 18 5.75 2.82 9.97
N ALA A 19 5.82 1.90 8.99
CA ALA A 19 7.08 1.42 8.45
C ALA A 19 7.90 2.57 7.82
N SER A 20 7.23 3.49 7.13
CA SER A 20 7.87 4.63 6.49
C SER A 20 8.47 5.62 7.50
N ILE A 21 7.79 5.86 8.62
CA ILE A 21 8.35 6.65 9.73
C ILE A 21 9.64 6.02 10.25
N PHE A 22 9.66 4.70 10.42
CA PHE A 22 10.85 3.99 10.90
C PHE A 22 12.03 4.13 9.93
N ILE A 23 11.79 4.01 8.63
CA ILE A 23 12.80 4.19 7.58
C ILE A 23 13.33 5.62 7.57
N ILE A 24 12.45 6.63 7.62
CA ILE A 24 12.83 8.04 7.67
C ILE A 24 13.69 8.32 8.91
N TYR A 25 13.25 7.84 10.07
CA TYR A 25 13.99 7.98 11.32
C TYR A 25 15.36 7.31 11.24
N HIS A 26 15.45 6.09 10.69
CA HIS A 26 16.69 5.37 10.52
C HIS A 26 17.67 6.12 9.61
N ILE A 27 17.22 6.58 8.44
CA ILE A 27 18.03 7.35 7.48
C ILE A 27 18.53 8.66 8.11
N THR A 28 17.68 9.35 8.87
CA THR A 28 18.01 10.63 9.50
C THR A 28 19.02 10.46 10.64
N ARG A 29 18.87 9.41 11.46
CA ARG A 29 19.69 9.23 12.68
C ARG A 29 21.00 8.48 12.43
N TYR A 30 21.03 7.52 11.51
CA TYR A 30 22.21 6.66 11.30
C TYR A 30 23.07 7.07 10.10
N SER A 31 22.70 8.09 9.34
CA SER A 31 23.55 8.54 8.23
C SER A 31 24.72 9.41 8.70
N ILE A 32 25.93 8.90 8.49
CA ILE A 32 27.20 9.59 8.71
C ILE A 32 27.34 10.83 7.82
N ASN A 33 26.78 10.80 6.60
CA ASN A 33 26.88 11.91 5.65
C ASN A 33 25.49 12.55 5.41
N LYS A 34 25.25 13.67 6.09
CA LYS A 34 23.95 14.36 6.05
C LYS A 34 23.51 14.77 4.63
N LYS A 35 24.44 15.13 3.74
CA LYS A 35 24.09 15.47 2.34
C LYS A 35 23.54 14.25 1.58
N SER A 36 24.18 13.09 1.74
CA SER A 36 23.73 11.85 1.13
C SER A 36 22.41 11.36 1.74
N SER A 37 22.24 11.52 3.06
CA SER A 37 20.99 11.23 3.77
C SER A 37 19.80 12.00 3.19
N THR A 38 19.94 13.30 2.97
CA THR A 38 18.86 14.14 2.44
C THR A 38 18.43 13.70 1.03
N ILE A 39 19.38 13.33 0.17
CA ILE A 39 19.08 12.83 -1.18
C ILE A 39 18.32 11.49 -1.09
N MET A 40 18.77 10.58 -0.23
CA MET A 40 18.11 9.28 -0.03
C MET A 40 16.70 9.43 0.53
N LEU A 41 16.50 10.36 1.46
CA LEU A 41 15.20 10.68 2.04
C LEU A 41 14.28 11.31 1.01
N ALA A 42 14.77 12.25 0.18
CA ALA A 42 13.99 12.85 -0.89
C ALA A 42 13.52 11.82 -1.93
N LEU A 43 14.42 10.90 -2.32
CA LEU A 43 14.06 9.79 -3.21
C LEU A 43 13.02 8.86 -2.58
N PHE A 44 13.21 8.48 -1.32
CA PHE A 44 12.26 7.63 -0.59
C PHE A 44 10.87 8.26 -0.52
N VAL A 45 10.79 9.53 -0.10
CA VAL A 45 9.52 10.26 -0.01
C VAL A 45 8.85 10.39 -1.37
N SER A 46 9.61 10.70 -2.43
CA SER A 46 9.08 10.80 -3.80
C SER A 46 8.47 9.48 -4.27
N VAL A 47 9.20 8.38 -4.14
CA VAL A 47 8.74 7.04 -4.52
C VAL A 47 7.52 6.63 -3.70
N LEU A 48 7.56 6.85 -2.38
CA LEU A 48 6.43 6.57 -1.48
C LEU A 48 5.17 7.32 -1.90
N LEU A 49 5.29 8.60 -2.24
CA LEU A 49 4.16 9.44 -2.60
C LEU A 49 3.54 9.02 -3.94
N ILE A 50 4.38 8.63 -4.91
CA ILE A 50 3.93 8.06 -6.19
C ILE A 50 3.18 6.74 -5.96
N LEU A 51 3.76 5.82 -5.17
CA LEU A 51 3.12 4.55 -4.84
C LEU A 51 1.80 4.75 -4.11
N LEU A 52 1.72 5.71 -3.19
CA LEU A 52 0.50 6.01 -2.46
C LEU A 52 -0.58 6.58 -3.38
N LEU A 53 -0.24 7.48 -4.30
CA LEU A 53 -1.16 8.00 -5.31
C LEU A 53 -1.68 6.92 -6.26
N ILE A 54 -0.79 6.04 -6.73
CA ILE A 54 -1.18 4.92 -7.60
C ILE A 54 -2.13 3.98 -6.85
N ASN A 55 -1.77 3.60 -5.62
CA ASN A 55 -2.59 2.71 -4.79
C ASN A 55 -3.95 3.32 -4.48
N PHE A 56 -3.99 4.61 -4.15
CA PHE A 56 -5.23 5.35 -3.91
C PHE A 56 -6.09 5.42 -5.17
N SER A 57 -5.50 5.77 -6.32
CA SER A 57 -6.21 5.87 -7.60
C SER A 57 -6.79 4.53 -8.05
N ILE A 58 -6.01 3.44 -7.93
CA ILE A 58 -6.48 2.09 -8.23
C ILE A 58 -7.62 1.72 -7.29
N PHE A 59 -7.51 2.01 -6.00
CA PHE A 59 -8.57 1.73 -5.03
C PHE A 59 -9.87 2.50 -5.33
N THR A 60 -9.78 3.77 -5.73
CA THR A 60 -10.97 4.57 -6.08
C THR A 60 -11.63 4.16 -7.40
N ASN A 61 -10.86 3.59 -8.34
CA ASN A 61 -11.36 3.16 -9.64
C ASN A 61 -11.66 1.66 -9.72
N LEU A 62 -11.38 0.91 -8.66
CA LEU A 62 -11.69 -0.51 -8.60
C LEU A 62 -13.20 -0.69 -8.47
N ASP A 63 -13.80 -1.24 -9.54
CA ASP A 63 -15.18 -1.72 -9.54
C ASP A 63 -15.22 -3.03 -8.74
N LEU A 64 -15.23 -2.87 -7.42
CA LEU A 64 -15.13 -3.94 -6.42
C LEU A 64 -16.24 -4.98 -6.64
N ASP A 65 -17.43 -4.56 -7.05
CA ASP A 65 -18.58 -5.44 -7.27
C ASP A 65 -18.31 -6.42 -8.43
N LYS A 66 -17.57 -6.01 -9.47
CA LYS A 66 -17.12 -6.93 -10.54
C LYS A 66 -16.01 -7.87 -10.07
N SER A 67 -15.11 -7.40 -9.22
CA SER A 67 -14.02 -8.23 -8.69
C SER A 67 -14.54 -9.32 -7.75
N PHE A 68 -15.58 -9.03 -6.96
CA PHE A 68 -16.26 -10.02 -6.13
C PHE A 68 -16.98 -11.09 -6.94
N ASN A 69 -17.73 -10.70 -7.98
CA ASN A 69 -18.39 -11.66 -8.86
C ASN A 69 -17.38 -12.58 -9.58
N PHE A 70 -16.17 -12.10 -9.87
CA PHE A 70 -15.12 -12.94 -10.42
C PHE A 70 -14.58 -13.95 -9.39
N ILE A 71 -14.32 -13.52 -8.15
CA ILE A 71 -13.82 -14.41 -7.08
C ILE A 71 -14.87 -15.45 -6.68
N SER A 72 -16.15 -15.06 -6.55
CA SER A 72 -17.22 -16.01 -6.20
C SER A 72 -17.46 -17.03 -7.30
N ASN A 73 -17.30 -16.66 -8.57
CA ASN A 73 -17.41 -17.59 -9.69
C ASN A 73 -16.19 -18.52 -9.83
N LEU A 74 -15.03 -18.14 -9.30
CA LEU A 74 -13.86 -19.04 -9.22
C LEU A 74 -14.04 -20.13 -8.16
N ASP A 75 -14.81 -19.87 -7.10
CA ASP A 75 -15.03 -20.82 -5.99
C ASP A 75 -16.07 -21.91 -6.32
N ILE A 76 -16.90 -21.71 -7.35
CA ILE A 76 -17.96 -22.65 -7.77
C ILE A 76 -17.41 -23.82 -8.64
N GLY A 77 -16.12 -23.84 -8.98
CA GLY A 77 -15.49 -24.89 -9.79
C GLY A 77 -14.86 -26.06 -9.02
N SER A 78 -14.90 -26.07 -7.68
CA SER A 78 -14.11 -27.01 -6.85
C SER A 78 -14.88 -28.18 -6.22
N SER A 79 -16.11 -28.47 -6.65
CA SER A 79 -16.85 -29.65 -6.18
C SER A 79 -17.61 -30.37 -7.29
N SER A 80 -16.89 -31.17 -8.07
CA SER A 80 -17.47 -32.34 -8.75
C SER A 80 -16.42 -33.44 -8.89
N PHE A 81 -16.10 -34.08 -7.76
CA PHE A 81 -15.64 -35.48 -7.66
C PHE A 81 -16.26 -36.11 -6.42
#